data_AF-A0A382VM80-F1
#
_entry.id   AF-A0A382VM80-F1
#
_cell.length_a   1.000
_cell.length_b   1.000
_cell.length_c   1.000
_cell.angle_alpha   90.00
_cell.angle_beta   90.00
_cell.angle_gamma   90.00
#
_symmetry.space_group_name_H-M   'P 1'
#
loop_
_entity.id
_entity.type
_entity.pdbx_description
1 polymer ?
#
loop_
_entity_poly.entity_id
_entity_poly.type
_entity_poly.pdbx_seq_one_letter_code
_entity_poly.pdbx_strand_id
1 'polypeptide(L)' 'MKRLLIAGLKQETSSFNPVLTRRDSFQICRGEEMRASLRGTNTEIAGGLDVFEADDQVEVLPALAAWSGSGGPVHQEDL' A
#
# COMPACT_ATOMS: atom_id res chain seq x y z
N MET A 1 15.44 17.87 -9.95
CA MET A 1 14.98 16.52 -9.59
C MET A 1 14.07 16.63 -8.38
N LYS A 2 12.81 16.20 -8.50
CA LYS A 2 11.81 16.17 -7.41
C LYS A 2 11.79 14.78 -6.80
N ARG A 3 11.51 14.67 -5.51
CA ARG A 3 11.46 13.38 -4.80
C ARG A 3 10.02 13.10 -4.38
N LEU A 4 9.49 11.96 -4.79
CA LEU A 4 8.10 11.56 -4.54
C LEU A 4 8.09 10.30 -3.68
N LEU A 5 7.60 10.43 -2.44
CA LEU A 5 7.35 9.27 -1.59
C LEU A 5 6.00 8.65 -1.97
N ILE A 6 5.96 7.36 -2.22
CA ILE A 6 4.72 6.62 -2.49
C ILE A 6 4.47 5.56 -1.42
N ALA A 7 3.24 5.53 -0.90
CA ALA A 7 2.77 4.57 0.08
C ALA A 7 1.30 4.20 -0.20
N GLY A 8 0.87 3.04 0.27
CA GLY A 8 -0.50 2.56 0.10
C GLY A 8 -1.03 1.82 1.33
N LEU A 9 -2.28 2.08 1.68
CA LEU A 9 -3.03 1.30 2.64
C LEU A 9 -4.40 0.99 2.05
N LYS A 10 -4.75 -0.30 2.00
CA LYS A 10 -6.07 -0.76 1.57
C LYS A 10 -6.67 -1.64 2.65
N GLN A 11 -7.70 -1.13 3.31
CA GLN A 11 -8.52 -1.87 4.24
C GLN A 11 -9.90 -1.22 4.25
N GLU A 12 -10.94 -2.04 4.12
CA GLU A 12 -12.32 -1.57 4.19
C GLU A 12 -12.96 -2.07 5.48
N THR A 13 -13.35 -1.14 6.35
CA THR A 13 -13.91 -1.46 7.67
C THR A 13 -15.42 -1.62 7.63
N SER A 14 -15.90 -2.79 8.07
CA SER A 14 -17.27 -3.02 8.52
C SER A 14 -17.37 -2.78 10.02
N SER A 15 -17.89 -1.62 10.41
CA SER A 15 -17.88 -1.16 11.81
C SER A 15 -18.67 -2.05 12.79
N PHE A 16 -19.58 -2.88 12.28
CA PHE A 16 -20.36 -3.82 13.10
C PHE A 16 -19.77 -5.24 13.11
N ASN A 17 -18.71 -5.51 12.35
CA ASN A 17 -18.04 -6.80 12.40
C ASN A 17 -17.22 -6.89 13.71
N PRO A 18 -17.57 -7.81 14.62
CA PRO A 18 -16.89 -7.94 15.91
C PRO A 18 -15.46 -8.50 15.79
N VAL A 19 -15.10 -9.07 14.63
CA VAL A 19 -13.77 -9.63 14.38
C VAL A 19 -12.85 -8.52 13.89
N LEU A 20 -11.95 -8.09 14.76
CA LEU A 20 -10.96 -7.06 14.46
C LEU A 20 -9.97 -7.57 13.41
N THR A 21 -9.63 -6.69 12.45
CA THR A 21 -8.57 -6.97 11.47
C THR A 21 -7.23 -6.88 12.19
N ARG A 22 -6.46 -7.96 12.16
CA ARG A 22 -5.16 -8.08 12.83
C ARG A 22 -4.02 -7.84 11.86
N ARG A 23 -2.82 -7.57 12.40
CA ARG A 23 -1.62 -7.32 11.60
C ARG A 23 -1.24 -8.45 10.63
N ASP A 24 -1.58 -9.69 10.96
CA ASP A 24 -1.36 -10.90 10.14
C ASP A 24 -2.31 -10.99 8.93
N SER A 25 -3.40 -10.25 8.95
CA SER A 25 -4.38 -10.20 7.86
C SER A 25 -3.90 -9.33 6.69
N PHE A 26 -2.80 -8.59 6.88
CA PHE A 26 -2.22 -7.70 5.89
C PHE A 26 -1.09 -8.37 5.12
N GLN A 27 -1.18 -8.30 3.79
CA GLN A 27 -0.04 -8.42 2.90
C GLN A 27 0.74 -7.10 2.94
N ILE A 28 2.03 -7.15 3.26
CA ILE A 28 2.86 -5.96 3.45
C ILE A 28 4.19 -6.08 2.72
N CYS A 29 4.49 -5.07 1.90
CA CYS A 29 5.78 -4.89 1.24
C CYS A 29 6.39 -3.54 1.63
N ARG A 30 7.72 -3.48 1.71
CA ARG A 30 8.47 -2.30 2.17
C ARG A 30 9.59 -1.91 1.23
N GLY A 31 9.79 -0.61 1.06
CA GLY A 31 10.84 -0.09 0.20
C GLY A 31 10.74 -0.67 -1.22
N GLU A 32 11.88 -1.06 -1.78
CA GLU A 32 11.93 -1.60 -3.15
C GLU A 32 11.12 -2.89 -3.36
N GLU A 33 10.79 -3.65 -2.30
CA GLU A 33 9.88 -4.78 -2.39
C GLU A 33 8.49 -4.37 -2.90
N MET A 34 8.04 -3.15 -2.56
CA MET A 34 6.79 -2.58 -3.05
C MET A 34 6.80 -2.44 -4.57
N ARG A 35 7.93 -1.96 -5.12
CA ARG A 35 8.11 -1.81 -6.56
C ARG A 35 8.12 -3.17 -7.25
N ALA A 36 8.85 -4.14 -6.70
CA ALA A 36 8.91 -5.50 -7.24
C ALA A 36 7.56 -6.22 -7.19
N SER A 37 6.77 -6.00 -6.13
CA SER A 37 5.51 -6.73 -5.90
C SER A 37 4.32 -6.15 -6.66
N LEU A 38 4.32 -4.84 -6.92
CA LEU A 38 3.16 -4.13 -7.44
C LEU A 38 3.30 -3.68 -8.89
N ARG A 39 4.52 -3.57 -9.44
CA ARG A 39 4.70 -3.21 -10.86
C ARG A 39 3.98 -4.22 -11.76
N GLY A 40 3.31 -3.70 -12.79
CA GLY A 40 2.57 -4.52 -13.76
C GLY A 40 1.27 -5.12 -13.23
N THR A 41 0.87 -4.78 -12.00
CA THR A 41 -0.47 -5.08 -11.50
C THR A 41 -1.46 -3.99 -11.91
N ASN A 42 -2.77 -4.27 -11.88
CA ASN A 42 -3.80 -3.25 -12.10
C ASN A 42 -4.21 -2.55 -10.80
N THR A 43 -3.24 -2.12 -10.00
CA THR A 43 -3.47 -1.38 -8.76
C THR A 43 -3.17 0.11 -8.93
N GLU A 44 -3.75 0.95 -8.08
CA GLU A 44 -3.53 2.40 -8.05
C GLU A 44 -2.06 2.74 -7.80
N ILE A 45 -1.38 1.94 -6.96
CA ILE A 45 0.06 2.07 -6.74
C ILE A 45 0.83 1.78 -8.03
N ALA A 46 0.50 0.69 -8.72
CA ALA A 46 1.17 0.34 -9.99
C ALA A 46 1.00 1.45 -11.03
N GLY A 47 -0.22 1.97 -11.19
CA GLY A 47 -0.47 3.11 -12.09
C GLY A 47 0.29 4.37 -11.68
N GLY A 48 0.41 4.63 -10.37
CA GLY A 48 1.26 5.71 -9.86
C GLY A 48 2.73 5.52 -10.19
N LEU A 49 3.27 4.31 -10.00
CA LEU A 49 4.64 3.97 -10.38
C LEU A 49 4.85 4.18 -11.89
N ASP A 50 3.94 3.67 -12.73
CA ASP A 50 4.05 3.79 -14.20
C ASP A 50 4.07 5.25 -14.67
N VAL A 51 3.25 6.13 -14.08
CA VAL A 51 3.21 7.55 -14.44
C VAL A 51 4.44 8.30 -13.93
N PHE A 52 4.81 8.12 -12.66
CA PHE A 52 5.84 8.95 -12.05
C PHE A 52 7.26 8.50 -12.39
N GLU A 53 7.49 7.20 -12.62
CA GLU A 53 8.80 6.71 -13.06
C GLU A 53 9.10 6.99 -14.53
N ALA A 54 8.08 7.35 -15.33
CA ALA A 54 8.27 7.77 -16.71
C ALA A 54 8.80 9.22 -16.85
N ASP A 55 8.81 10.00 -15.77
CA ASP A 55 9.36 11.36 -15.75
C ASP A 55 10.78 11.36 -15.16
N ASP A 56 11.79 11.58 -16.02
CA ASP A 56 13.21 11.64 -15.64
C ASP A 56 13.55 12.75 -14.62
N GLN A 57 12.62 13.69 -14.36
CA GLN A 57 12.78 14.73 -13.35
C GLN A 57 12.25 14.31 -11.97
N VAL A 58 11.66 13.12 -11.83
CA VAL A 58 11.07 12.58 -10.61
C VAL A 58 11.81 11.33 -10.14
N GLU A 59 12.29 11.37 -8.90
CA GLU A 59 12.77 10.19 -8.16
C GLU A 59 11.62 9.63 -7.32
N VAL A 60 11.12 8.44 -7.65
CA VAL A 60 10.08 7.76 -6.88
C VAL A 60 10.71 6.89 -5.79
N LEU A 61 10.32 7.17 -4.54
CA LEU A 61 10.77 6.52 -3.31
C LEU A 61 9.62 5.66 -2.76
N PRO A 62 9.63 4.33 -2.93
CA PRO A 62 8.62 3.45 -2.37
C PRO A 62 8.83 3.33 -0.86
N ALA A 63 7.75 3.44 -0.09
CA ALA A 63 7.82 3.38 1.37
C ALA A 63 7.22 2.07 1.92
N LEU A 64 5.90 1.97 1.89
CA LEU A 64 5.12 0.87 2.45
C LEU A 64 3.86 0.72 1.61
N ALA A 65 3.53 -0.51 1.23
CA ALA A 65 2.16 -0.85 0.87
C ALA A 65 1.64 -1.96 1.77
N ALA A 66 0.42 -1.77 2.26
CA ALA A 66 -0.30 -2.71 3.10
C ALA A 66 -1.71 -2.91 2.56
N TRP A 67 -2.14 -4.15 2.39
CA TRP A 67 -3.52 -4.42 2.02
C TRP A 67 -4.08 -5.66 2.72
N SER A 68 -5.36 -5.59 3.06
CA SER A 68 -6.18 -6.68 3.55
C SER A 68 -7.55 -6.65 2.87
N GLY A 69 -8.30 -7.76 2.97
CA GLY A 69 -9.71 -7.77 2.56
C GLY A 69 -10.59 -6.93 3.49
N SER A 70 -11.87 -6.79 3.15
CA SER A 70 -12.85 -6.14 4.02
C SER A 70 -12.99 -6.91 5.33
N GLY A 71 -13.00 -6.22 6.46
CA GLY A 71 -12.98 -6.82 7.80
C GLY A 71 -13.55 -5.89 8.87
N GLY A 72 -13.52 -6.30 10.13
CA GLY A 72 -13.81 -5.38 11.24
C GLY A 72 -12.71 -4.33 11.39
N PRO A 73 -12.87 -3.38 12.33
CA PRO A 73 -11.87 -2.35 12.59
C PRO A 73 -10.47 -2.94 12.78
N VAL A 74 -9.44 -2.24 12.30
CA VAL A 74 -8.04 -2.63 12.57
C VAL A 74 -7.81 -2.54 14.07
N HIS A 75 -7.18 -3.57 14.64
CA HIS A 75 -6.87 -3.59 16.07
C HIS A 75 -5.94 -2.41 16.42
N GLN A 76 -6.21 -1.71 17.52
CA GLN A 76 -5.49 -0.48 17.87
C GLN A 76 -3.99 -0.69 18.10
N GLU A 77 -3.59 -1.85 18.64
CA GLU A 77 -2.17 -2.20 18.84
C GLU A 77 -1.43 -2.52 17.52
N ASP A 78 -2.16 -2.68 16.40
CA ASP A 78 -1.62 -3.02 15.09
C ASP A 78 -1.51 -1.78 14.15
N LEU A 79 -1.87 -0.58 14.64
CA LEU A 79 -1.72 0.72 13.96
C LEU A 79 -0.34 1.35 14.26
#